data_AF-A0A7C7GXE0-F1
#
_entry.id   AF-A0A7C7GXE0-F1
#
_cell.length_a   1.000
_cell.length_b   1.000
_cell.length_c   1.000
_cell.angle_alpha   90.00
_cell.angle_beta   90.00
_cell.angle_gamma   90.00
#
_symmetry.space_group_name_H-M   'P 1'
#
loop_
_entity.id
_entity.type
_entity.pdbx_description
1 polymer ?
#
loop_
_entity_poly.entity_id
_entity_poly.type
_entity_poly.pdbx_seq_one_letter_code
_entity_poly.pdbx_strand_id
1 'polypeptide(L)'
;MCASWQRVSGVRSIILVLEIDSDDDAEKYQKHFIGELIPFIDKNFQTIKRPEARIKMGNGGSGFISLYTALNHPNVIGNVAYQSSFYWALSREKMINQLDSVVTSSP
;
A
#
# COMPACT_ATOMS: atom_id res chain seq x y z
N MET A 1 -26.63 -40.19 -15.82
CA MET A 1 -25.39 -39.54 -15.34
C MET A 1 -25.53 -38.04 -15.58
N CYS A 2 -25.95 -37.29 -14.57
CA CYS A 2 -26.09 -35.84 -14.68
C CYS A 2 -24.72 -35.19 -14.46
N ALA A 3 -24.21 -34.49 -15.48
CA ALA A 3 -23.08 -33.59 -15.32
C ALA A 3 -23.50 -32.46 -14.37
N SER A 4 -22.90 -32.40 -13.19
CA SER A 4 -23.08 -31.30 -12.26
C SER A 4 -22.40 -30.06 -12.83
N TRP A 5 -23.21 -29.17 -13.38
CA TRP A 5 -22.80 -27.80 -13.67
C TRP A 5 -22.46 -27.09 -12.35
N GLN A 6 -21.18 -27.09 -11.96
CA GLN A 6 -20.69 -26.16 -10.94
C GLN A 6 -20.80 -24.76 -11.51
N ARG A 7 -21.85 -24.06 -11.08
CA ARG A 7 -22.05 -22.63 -11.26
C ARG A 7 -20.75 -21.91 -10.86
N VAL A 8 -20.03 -21.34 -11.83
CA VAL A 8 -18.90 -20.43 -11.58
C VAL A 8 -19.50 -19.14 -11.04
N SER A 9 -19.93 -19.16 -9.78
CA SER A 9 -20.57 -18.05 -9.12
C SER A 9 -19.53 -17.11 -8.54
N GLY A 10 -19.65 -15.83 -8.89
CA GLY A 10 -19.20 -14.74 -8.05
C GLY A 10 -17.93 -14.07 -8.55
N VAL A 11 -18.10 -12.85 -9.05
CA VAL A 11 -17.04 -11.84 -9.11
C VAL A 11 -16.30 -11.85 -7.77
N ARG A 12 -15.02 -12.22 -7.79
CA ARG A 12 -14.20 -12.30 -6.58
C ARG A 12 -13.68 -10.90 -6.26
N SER A 13 -13.93 -10.44 -5.04
CA SER A 13 -13.65 -9.07 -4.63
C SER A 13 -12.15 -8.78 -4.69
N ILE A 14 -11.77 -7.80 -5.51
CA ILE A 14 -10.44 -7.21 -5.53
C ILE A 14 -10.41 -6.14 -4.44
N ILE A 15 -9.47 -6.23 -3.50
CA ILE A 15 -9.24 -5.17 -2.54
C ILE A 15 -8.43 -4.08 -3.25
N LEU A 16 -9.09 -2.95 -3.50
CA LEU A 16 -8.49 -1.72 -4.01
C LEU A 16 -8.46 -0.72 -2.86
N VAL A 17 -7.31 -0.55 -2.22
CA VAL A 17 -7.13 0.56 -1.27
C VAL A 17 -6.42 1.67 -2.02
N LEU A 18 -7.14 2.77 -2.24
CA LEU A 18 -6.63 4.02 -2.79
C LEU A 18 -6.35 4.96 -1.62
N GLU A 19 -5.12 5.41 -1.51
CA GLU A 19 -4.66 6.27 -0.42
C GLU A 19 -4.27 7.65 -0.98
N ILE A 20 -4.71 8.70 -0.28
CA ILE A 20 -4.37 10.11 -0.51
C ILE A 20 -3.72 10.59 0.79
N ASP A 21 -2.45 11.00 0.70
CA ASP A 21 -1.49 11.22 1.81
C ASP A 21 -2.01 12.13 2.94
N SER A 22 -1.68 11.79 4.19
CA SER A 22 -1.53 12.79 5.28
C SER A 22 -0.76 12.35 6.54
N ASP A 23 0.10 11.31 6.54
CA ASP A 23 0.86 10.95 7.77
C ASP A 23 2.36 10.78 7.50
N ASP A 24 3.19 11.43 8.33
CA ASP A 24 4.67 11.46 8.24
C ASP A 24 5.35 10.10 8.56
N ASP A 25 4.59 9.07 8.94
CA ASP A 25 5.13 7.76 9.39
C ASP A 25 4.55 6.58 8.60
N ALA A 26 5.13 6.36 7.43
CA ALA A 26 4.77 5.25 6.53
C ALA A 26 4.93 3.86 7.18
N GLU A 27 5.82 3.69 8.16
CA GLU A 27 5.98 2.41 8.85
C GLU A 27 4.82 2.14 9.81
N LYS A 28 4.37 3.16 10.54
CA LYS A 28 3.20 3.04 11.41
C LYS A 28 1.95 2.74 10.59
N TYR A 29 1.75 3.44 9.47
CA TYR A 29 0.67 3.14 8.55
C TYR A 29 0.73 1.68 8.08
N GLN A 30 1.90 1.24 7.59
CA GLN A 30 2.11 -0.12 7.09
C GLN A 30 1.75 -1.18 8.14
N LYS A 31 2.14 -0.98 9.40
CA LYS A 31 1.80 -1.91 10.50
C LYS A 31 0.29 -2.03 10.71
N HIS A 32 -0.44 -0.92 10.74
CA HIS A 32 -1.90 -0.95 10.90
C HIS A 32 -2.58 -1.55 9.66
N PHE A 33 -2.09 -1.19 8.47
CA PHE A 33 -2.61 -1.70 7.21
C PHE A 33 -2.53 -3.24 7.12
N ILE A 34 -1.36 -3.80 7.40
CA ILE A 34 -1.10 -5.24 7.33
C ILE A 34 -1.71 -5.98 8.53
N GLY A 35 -1.59 -5.41 9.74
CA GLY A 35 -1.96 -6.07 10.98
C GLY A 35 -3.45 -5.99 11.34
N GLU A 36 -4.16 -4.97 10.84
CA GLU A 36 -5.55 -4.70 11.25
C GLU A 36 -6.49 -4.62 10.04
N LEU A 37 -6.18 -3.75 9.08
CA LEU A 37 -7.11 -3.47 7.98
C LEU A 37 -7.29 -4.66 7.04
N ILE A 38 -6.21 -5.29 6.56
CA ILE A 38 -6.32 -6.48 5.71
C ILE A 38 -7.08 -7.60 6.41
N PRO A 39 -6.74 -7.99 7.67
CA PRO A 39 -7.51 -9.00 8.41
C PRO A 39 -8.99 -8.63 8.59
N PHE A 40 -9.31 -7.36 8.85
CA PHE A 40 -10.68 -6.90 8.94
C PHE A 40 -11.43 -7.12 7.62
N ILE A 41 -10.85 -6.73 6.48
CA ILE A 41 -11.49 -6.92 5.18
C ILE A 41 -11.65 -8.41 4.85
N ASP A 42 -10.60 -9.21 5.05
CA ASP A 42 -10.61 -10.66 4.84
C ASP A 42 -11.60 -11.44 5.72
N LYS A 43 -12.00 -10.86 6.85
CA LYS A 43 -12.98 -11.43 7.78
C LYS A 43 -14.41 -11.08 7.37
N ASN A 44 -14.62 -9.86 6.86
CA ASN A 44 -15.96 -9.33 6.59
C ASN A 44 -16.40 -9.49 5.12
N PHE A 45 -15.48 -9.78 4.21
CA PHE A 45 -15.75 -9.91 2.77
C PHE A 45 -15.16 -11.20 2.18
N GLN A 46 -15.73 -11.66 1.07
CA GLN A 46 -15.24 -12.85 0.34
C GLN A 46 -14.02 -12.51 -0.53
N THR A 47 -12.85 -12.41 0.10
CA THR A 47 -11.58 -12.07 -0.56
C THR A 47 -10.80 -13.32 -0.99
N ILE A 48 -9.90 -13.17 -1.96
CA ILE A 48 -8.86 -14.18 -2.23
C ILE A 48 -7.62 -13.81 -1.42
N LYS A 49 -7.27 -14.63 -0.44
CA LYS A 49 -6.18 -14.30 0.52
C LYS A 49 -4.77 -14.54 0.00
N ARG A 50 -4.63 -15.05 -1.22
CA ARG A 50 -3.34 -15.32 -1.83
C ARG A 50 -2.66 -14.01 -2.23
N PRO A 51 -1.35 -13.83 -2.01
CA PRO A 51 -0.64 -12.59 -2.35
C PRO A 51 -0.80 -12.22 -3.82
N GLU A 52 -0.72 -13.19 -4.73
CA GLU A 52 -0.87 -12.99 -6.18
C GLU A 52 -2.25 -12.45 -6.58
N ALA A 53 -3.24 -12.53 -5.71
CA ALA A 53 -4.60 -12.01 -5.94
C ALA A 53 -4.84 -10.63 -5.30
N ARG A 54 -3.82 -10.04 -4.67
CA ARG A 54 -3.89 -8.73 -4.02
C ARG A 54 -3.01 -7.73 -4.75
N ILE A 55 -3.53 -6.51 -4.89
CA ILE A 55 -2.80 -5.38 -5.44
C ILE A 55 -2.88 -4.20 -4.49
N LYS A 56 -1.75 -3.58 -4.18
CA LYS A 56 -1.73 -2.26 -3.51
C LYS A 56 -1.45 -1.21 -4.58
N MET A 57 -2.21 -0.12 -4.59
CA MET A 57 -2.05 0.92 -5.61
C MET A 57 -2.06 2.31 -5.03
N GLY A 58 -1.28 3.21 -5.63
CA GLY A 58 -1.20 4.60 -5.22
C GLY A 58 -0.57 5.50 -6.28
N ASN A 59 -0.65 6.80 -6.03
CA ASN A 59 -0.09 7.84 -6.89
C ASN A 59 0.76 8.80 -6.03
N GLY A 60 1.83 9.37 -6.57
CA GLY A 60 2.67 10.30 -5.79
C GLY A 60 3.31 9.64 -4.56
N GLY A 61 3.08 10.20 -3.37
CA GLY A 61 3.62 9.69 -2.10
C GLY A 61 3.06 8.31 -1.76
N SER A 62 1.74 8.16 -1.84
CA SER A 62 1.06 6.89 -1.60
C SER A 62 1.44 5.79 -2.60
N GLY A 63 1.90 6.15 -3.80
CA GLY A 63 2.47 5.20 -4.75
C GLY A 63 3.80 4.61 -4.26
N PHE A 64 4.67 5.44 -3.67
CA PHE A 64 5.90 4.95 -3.03
C PHE A 64 5.58 4.10 -1.79
N ILE A 65 4.66 4.52 -0.93
CA ILE A 65 4.21 3.74 0.23
C ILE A 65 3.62 2.40 -0.23
N SER A 66 2.92 2.37 -1.36
CA SER A 66 2.39 1.13 -1.96
C SER A 66 3.49 0.16 -2.34
N LEU A 67 4.53 0.65 -3.01
CA LEU A 67 5.72 -0.13 -3.35
C LEU A 67 6.46 -0.62 -2.10
N TYR A 68 6.73 0.28 -1.16
CA TYR A 68 7.42 -0.01 0.10
C TYR A 68 6.70 -1.12 0.90
N THR A 69 5.38 -1.00 1.07
CA THR A 69 4.58 -2.01 1.77
C THR A 69 4.63 -3.38 1.07
N ALA A 70 4.51 -3.42 -0.26
CA ALA A 70 4.53 -4.68 -1.00
C ALA A 70 5.90 -5.38 -0.91
N LEU A 71 7.00 -4.62 -0.99
CA LEU A 71 8.36 -5.16 -0.85
C LEU A 71 8.66 -5.69 0.56
N ASN A 72 8.11 -5.04 1.59
CA ASN A 72 8.27 -5.50 2.98
C ASN A 72 7.33 -6.65 3.36
N HIS A 73 6.23 -6.83 2.63
CA HIS A 73 5.22 -7.85 2.90
C HIS A 73 4.81 -8.64 1.62
N PRO A 74 5.77 -9.26 0.91
CA PRO A 74 5.49 -9.98 -0.34
C PRO A 74 4.57 -11.19 -0.10
N ASN A 75 4.57 -11.72 1.13
CA ASN A 75 3.72 -12.83 1.55
C ASN A 75 2.26 -12.41 1.82
N VAL A 76 1.96 -11.12 1.73
CA VAL A 76 0.61 -10.57 1.95
C VAL A 76 0.09 -9.91 0.67
N ILE A 77 0.96 -9.21 -0.06
CA ILE A 77 0.62 -8.46 -1.27
C ILE A 77 1.61 -8.85 -2.38
N GLY A 78 1.12 -9.49 -3.43
CA GLY A 78 1.95 -9.98 -4.53
C GLY A 78 2.05 -9.03 -5.72
N ASN A 79 1.14 -8.06 -5.82
CA ASN A 79 1.14 -7.08 -6.92
C ASN A 79 1.12 -5.65 -6.39
N VAL A 80 1.73 -4.75 -7.15
CA VAL A 80 1.71 -3.32 -6.86
C VAL A 80 1.59 -2.53 -8.15
N ALA A 81 0.82 -1.45 -8.13
CA ALA A 81 0.87 -0.44 -9.17
C ALA A 81 1.03 0.95 -8.53
N TYR A 82 2.14 1.61 -8.86
CA TYR A 82 2.51 2.89 -8.30
C TYR A 82 2.73 3.86 -9.46
N GLN A 83 1.98 4.98 -9.44
CA GLN A 83 2.00 5.96 -10.52
C GLN A 83 2.59 7.29 -10.03
N SER A 84 3.30 7.98 -10.92
CA SER A 84 3.94 9.29 -10.68
C SER A 84 4.58 9.44 -9.30
N SER A 85 5.20 8.36 -8.82
CA SER A 85 5.61 8.25 -7.43
C SER A 85 6.97 8.88 -7.21
N PHE A 86 7.07 9.71 -6.19
CA PHE A 86 8.29 10.47 -5.89
C PHE A 86 9.02 9.85 -4.69
N TYR A 87 9.92 8.91 -4.99
CA TYR A 87 10.78 8.22 -4.01
C TYR A 87 11.79 9.17 -3.34
N TRP A 88 12.08 10.33 -3.94
CA TRP A 88 12.95 11.36 -3.38
C TRP A 88 12.25 12.30 -2.38
N ALA A 89 10.91 12.30 -2.29
CA ALA A 89 10.19 13.27 -1.46
C ALA A 89 10.42 13.07 0.04
N LEU A 90 10.66 11.84 0.50
CA LEU A 90 11.06 11.57 1.89
C LEU A 90 12.46 12.13 2.23
N SER A 91 13.31 12.30 1.22
CA SER A 91 14.60 12.99 1.38
C SER A 91 14.44 14.52 1.34
N ARG A 92 13.31 15.04 0.85
CA ARG A 92 13.06 16.48 0.76
C ARG A 92 12.94 17.11 2.14
N GLU A 93 12.32 16.45 3.11
CA GLU A 93 12.23 16.99 4.47
C GLU A 93 13.59 17.00 5.17
N LYS A 94 14.38 15.92 5.03
CA LYS A 94 15.77 15.92 5.48
C LYS A 94 16.59 17.01 4.81
N MET A 95 16.37 17.26 3.52
CA MET A 95 17.06 18.28 2.76
C MET A 95 16.59 19.70 3.11
N ILE A 96 15.29 19.91 3.40
CA ILE A 96 14.73 21.19 3.88
C ILE A 96 15.24 21.48 5.28
N ASN A 97 15.20 20.51 6.20
CA ASN A 97 15.75 20.67 7.55
C ASN A 97 17.25 20.94 7.52
N GLN A 98 17.99 20.31 6.59
CA GLN A 98 19.40 20.63 6.35
C GLN A 98 19.58 22.05 5.80
N LEU A 99 18.76 22.49 4.85
CA LEU A 99 18.79 23.86 4.32
C LEU A 99 18.46 24.90 5.40
N ASP A 100 17.43 24.68 6.21
CA ASP A 100 17.05 25.56 7.32
C ASP A 100 18.16 25.63 8.37
N SER A 101 18.83 24.51 8.67
CA SER A 101 19.99 24.49 9.58
C SER A 101 21.19 25.27 9.02
N VAL A 102 21.38 25.30 7.69
CA VAL A 102 22.45 26.08 7.03
C VAL A 102 22.10 27.56 6.99
N VAL A 103 20.82 27.91 6.77
CA VAL A 103 20.32 29.30 6.76
C VAL A 103 20.37 29.90 8.16
N THR A 104 20.05 29.12 9.21
CA THR A 104 20.05 29.58 10.62
C THR A 104 21.42 29.58 11.29
N SER A 105 22.42 28.90 10.70
CA SER A 105 23.82 28.88 11.19
C SER A 105 24.77 29.82 10.46
N SER A 106 24.27 30.59 9.49
CA SER A 106 25.05 31.65 8.82
C SER A 106 24.96 32.95 9.64
N PRO A 107 26.09 33.59 10.02
CA PRO A 107 26.12 34.82 10.81
C PRO A 107 25.59 36.05 10.06
#